data_AF-A0A953HF42-F1
#
_entry.id   AF-A0A953HF42-F1
#
_cell.length_a   1.000
_cell.length_b   1.000
_cell.length_c   1.000
_cell.angle_alpha   90.00
_cell.angle_beta   90.00
_cell.angle_gamma   90.00
#
_symmetry.space_group_name_H-M   'P 1'
#
loop_
_entity.id
_entity.type
_entity.pdbx_description
1 polymer ?
#
loop_
_entity_poly.entity_id
_entity_poly.type
_entity_poly.pdbx_seq_one_letter_code
_entity_poly.pdbx_strand_id
1 'polypeptide(L)'
;MKRLILVILSLFLMFTMAAQTDIPAADTLPLRYKISLITCGTGEELYASFGHTAIRVQDHRLKLDEVYNYGTFSFNEEGFYRKFTMGKLNYWVAKEDYRVFVDFYRNEERFVKEQILDLDNASAEKIVKFLENNARPENKYYRYDFIYDNCATRVRDVFSMSLGEQFSYGQIMRGTQGTYRQVINQYLINNHWSRFGINIVLGSRIDSVMTDHFSMFLPDFLYEGMKGAVYEGKSLVAEDIEVVKATPPQERTFNAPFWMTFTLFIITLLVFLYSRTE
;
A
#
# COMPACT_ATOMS: atom_id res chain seq x y z
N MET A 1 -51.22 -14.54 -56.54
CA MET A 1 -50.78 -13.28 -55.88
C MET A 1 -50.87 -13.34 -54.36
N LYS A 2 -52.04 -13.57 -53.73
CA LYS A 2 -52.18 -13.61 -52.25
C LYS A 2 -51.23 -14.60 -51.54
N ARG A 3 -51.04 -15.81 -52.09
CA ARG A 3 -50.10 -16.82 -51.54
C ARG A 3 -48.62 -16.40 -51.66
N LEU A 4 -48.26 -15.67 -52.73
CA LEU A 4 -46.90 -15.17 -52.93
C LEU A 4 -46.58 -14.03 -51.97
N ILE A 5 -47.54 -13.14 -51.73
CA ILE A 5 -47.43 -12.06 -50.73
C ILE A 5 -47.25 -12.65 -49.33
N LEU A 6 -48.03 -13.68 -48.97
CA LEU A 6 -47.90 -14.37 -47.67
C LEU A 6 -46.52 -15.03 -47.48
N VAL A 7 -45.96 -15.64 -48.53
CA VAL A 7 -44.63 -16.26 -48.48
C VAL A 7 -43.53 -15.20 -48.33
N ILE A 8 -43.63 -14.09 -49.05
CA ILE A 8 -42.70 -12.96 -48.94
C ILE A 8 -42.80 -12.33 -47.53
N LEU A 9 -44.01 -12.16 -47.00
CA LEU A 9 -44.22 -11.63 -45.66
C LEU A 9 -43.64 -12.56 -44.58
N SER A 10 -43.79 -13.88 -44.73
CA SER A 10 -43.20 -14.86 -43.80
C SER A 10 -41.68 -14.91 -43.87
N LEU A 11 -41.09 -14.77 -45.06
CA LEU A 11 -39.64 -14.70 -45.23
C LEU A 11 -39.07 -13.41 -44.62
N PHE A 12 -39.80 -12.28 -44.77
CA PHE A 12 -39.42 -11.01 -44.17
C PHE A 12 -39.50 -11.05 -42.63
N LEU A 13 -40.53 -11.71 -42.07
CA LEU A 13 -40.67 -11.91 -40.62
C LEU A 13 -39.54 -12.78 -40.04
N MET A 14 -39.15 -13.84 -40.73
CA MET A 14 -38.00 -14.68 -40.32
C MET A 14 -36.68 -13.91 -40.38
N PHE A 15 -36.51 -13.01 -41.36
CA PHE A 15 -35.33 -12.17 -41.47
C PHE A 15 -35.24 -11.13 -40.33
N THR A 16 -36.38 -10.61 -39.86
CA THR A 16 -36.42 -9.68 -38.72
C THR A 16 -36.15 -10.35 -37.36
N MET A 17 -36.51 -11.64 -37.19
CA MET A 17 -36.17 -12.38 -35.96
C MET A 17 -34.69 -12.77 -35.90
N ALA A 18 -34.05 -13.05 -37.05
CA ALA A 18 -32.61 -13.30 -37.11
C ALA A 18 -31.75 -12.04 -36.85
N ALA A 19 -32.36 -10.85 -36.89
CA ALA A 19 -31.70 -9.58 -36.62
C ALA A 19 -31.74 -9.15 -35.14
N GLN A 20 -32.39 -9.91 -34.25
CA GLN A 20 -32.14 -9.81 -32.81
C GLN A 20 -30.81 -10.48 -32.50
N THR A 21 -29.72 -9.78 -32.77
CA THR A 21 -28.43 -10.11 -32.16
C THR A 21 -28.58 -9.92 -30.66
N ASP A 22 -28.46 -11.02 -29.91
CA ASP A 22 -28.22 -10.96 -28.48
C ASP A 22 -27.07 -9.98 -28.25
N ILE A 23 -27.36 -8.83 -27.62
CA ILE A 23 -26.32 -7.98 -27.06
C ILE A 23 -25.66 -8.89 -26.01
N PRO A 24 -24.37 -9.25 -26.15
CA PRO A 24 -23.71 -10.03 -25.13
C PRO A 24 -23.87 -9.26 -23.82
N ALA A 25 -24.40 -9.91 -22.78
CA ALA A 25 -24.37 -9.35 -21.45
C ALA A 25 -22.95 -8.83 -21.19
N ALA A 26 -22.85 -7.62 -20.62
CA ALA A 26 -21.58 -6.91 -20.39
C ALA A 26 -20.53 -7.75 -19.63
N ASP A 27 -20.94 -8.86 -19.02
CA ASP A 27 -20.12 -9.86 -18.33
C ASP A 27 -19.31 -10.82 -19.21
N THR A 28 -19.41 -10.77 -20.54
CA THR A 28 -18.71 -11.74 -21.42
C THR A 28 -17.42 -11.24 -22.04
N LEU A 29 -17.05 -9.96 -21.87
CA LEU A 29 -15.73 -9.50 -22.30
C LEU A 29 -14.65 -10.00 -21.34
N PRO A 30 -13.53 -10.56 -21.85
CA PRO A 30 -12.40 -10.95 -21.01
C PRO A 30 -11.92 -9.75 -20.19
N LEU A 31 -11.52 -10.01 -18.94
CA LEU A 31 -11.03 -8.99 -18.03
C LEU A 31 -9.88 -8.22 -18.70
N ARG A 32 -10.00 -6.90 -18.82
CA ARG A 32 -8.93 -6.07 -19.41
C ARG A 32 -7.77 -5.92 -18.43
N TYR A 33 -8.09 -5.60 -17.19
CA TYR A 33 -7.11 -5.28 -16.17
C TYR A 33 -7.15 -6.28 -15.03
N LYS A 34 -5.99 -6.86 -14.70
CA LYS A 34 -5.81 -7.56 -13.44
C LYS A 34 -5.11 -6.63 -12.46
N ILE A 35 -5.76 -6.40 -11.31
CA ILE A 35 -5.29 -5.48 -10.26
C ILE A 35 -4.84 -6.31 -9.06
N SER A 36 -3.73 -5.93 -8.45
CA SER A 36 -3.23 -6.61 -7.26
C SER A 36 -2.59 -5.63 -6.27
N LEU A 37 -2.79 -5.88 -4.98
CA LEU A 37 -1.98 -5.25 -3.94
C LEU A 37 -0.66 -6.00 -3.85
N ILE A 38 0.46 -5.28 -3.90
CA ILE A 38 1.77 -5.83 -3.59
C ILE A 38 2.22 -5.30 -2.24
N THR A 39 2.70 -6.20 -1.37
CA THR A 39 3.28 -5.86 -0.07
C THR A 39 4.68 -6.46 0.06
N CYS A 40 5.64 -5.62 0.42
CA CYS A 40 7.05 -5.96 0.49
C CYS A 40 7.56 -5.90 1.93
N GLY A 41 8.46 -6.82 2.28
CA GLY A 41 9.02 -6.96 3.63
C GLY A 41 9.86 -5.77 4.06
N THR A 42 10.25 -5.74 5.34
CA THR A 42 11.11 -4.70 5.91
C THR A 42 12.56 -4.82 5.43
N GLY A 43 13.35 -3.74 5.53
CA GLY A 43 14.78 -3.73 5.23
C GLY A 43 15.61 -3.05 6.34
N GLU A 44 16.94 -3.12 6.23
CA GLU A 44 17.87 -2.58 7.25
C GLU A 44 17.86 -1.05 7.32
N GLU A 45 17.76 -0.40 6.16
CA GLU A 45 17.73 1.05 6.05
C GLU A 45 16.47 1.65 6.69
N LEU A 46 16.60 2.86 7.25
CA LEU A 46 15.51 3.49 7.99
C LEU A 46 14.23 3.67 7.14
N TYR A 47 14.39 4.03 5.86
CA TYR A 47 13.26 4.21 4.95
C TYR A 47 12.57 2.88 4.58
N ALA A 48 13.25 1.74 4.77
CA ALA A 48 12.73 0.40 4.49
C ALA A 48 12.26 -0.34 5.75
N SER A 49 12.49 0.22 6.95
CA SER A 49 12.26 -0.46 8.22
C SER A 49 10.80 -0.85 8.48
N PHE A 50 9.84 -0.27 7.77
CA PHE A 50 8.39 -0.54 7.92
C PHE A 50 7.79 -1.32 6.74
N GLY A 51 8.61 -1.76 5.80
CA GLY A 51 8.15 -2.42 4.58
C GLY A 51 7.66 -1.43 3.53
N HIS A 52 7.00 -1.95 2.49
CA HIS A 52 6.46 -1.14 1.41
C HIS A 52 5.20 -1.75 0.80
N THR A 53 4.38 -0.95 0.12
CA THR A 53 3.23 -1.45 -0.64
C THR A 53 2.97 -0.62 -1.89
N ALA A 54 2.44 -1.28 -2.92
CA ALA A 54 2.15 -0.70 -4.22
C ALA A 54 0.97 -1.42 -4.88
N ILE A 55 0.47 -0.87 -6.00
CA ILE A 55 -0.60 -1.50 -6.79
C ILE A 55 -0.02 -1.99 -8.11
N ARG A 56 -0.18 -3.28 -8.40
CA ARG A 56 0.11 -3.88 -9.71
C ARG A 56 -1.10 -3.72 -10.63
N VAL A 57 -0.85 -3.37 -11.87
CA VAL A 57 -1.84 -3.35 -12.94
C VAL A 57 -1.28 -4.10 -14.15
N GLN A 58 -1.94 -5.18 -14.53
CA GLN A 58 -1.68 -5.87 -15.78
C GLN A 58 -2.76 -5.49 -16.80
N ASP A 59 -2.39 -4.80 -17.88
CA ASP A 59 -3.31 -4.52 -19.01
C ASP A 59 -3.13 -5.62 -20.07
N HIS A 60 -4.10 -6.53 -20.15
CA HIS A 60 -4.06 -7.66 -21.10
C HIS A 60 -4.21 -7.24 -22.56
N ARG A 61 -4.79 -6.06 -22.84
CA ARG A 61 -4.91 -5.53 -24.20
C ARG A 61 -3.61 -4.92 -24.69
N LEU A 62 -2.97 -4.13 -23.83
CA LEU A 62 -1.70 -3.45 -24.14
C LEU A 62 -0.46 -4.31 -23.85
N LYS A 63 -0.65 -5.45 -23.17
CA LYS A 63 0.42 -6.34 -22.68
C LYS A 63 1.41 -5.60 -21.77
N LEU A 64 0.89 -4.72 -20.93
CA LEU A 64 1.66 -3.98 -19.93
C LEU A 64 1.52 -4.63 -18.56
N ASP A 65 2.57 -4.58 -17.76
CA ASP A 65 2.62 -5.11 -16.40
C ASP A 65 3.37 -4.11 -15.51
N GLU A 66 2.61 -3.20 -14.92
CA GLU A 66 3.13 -2.00 -14.28
C GLU A 66 2.80 -1.99 -12.79
N VAL A 67 3.70 -1.40 -12.00
CA VAL A 67 3.54 -1.13 -10.58
C VAL A 67 3.42 0.36 -10.36
N TYR A 68 2.34 0.77 -9.69
CA TYR A 68 2.13 2.13 -9.21
C TYR A 68 2.74 2.27 -7.83
N ASN A 69 3.98 2.78 -7.83
CA ASN A 69 4.84 2.87 -6.67
C ASN A 69 4.71 4.24 -5.98
N TYR A 70 3.81 4.35 -5.01
CA TYR A 70 3.74 5.51 -4.12
C TYR A 70 4.88 5.46 -3.13
N GLY A 71 5.52 6.59 -2.85
CA GLY A 71 6.63 6.66 -1.89
C GLY A 71 8.00 6.73 -2.55
N THR A 72 8.04 7.02 -3.86
CA THR A 72 9.30 7.25 -4.57
C THR A 72 9.88 8.61 -4.19
N PHE A 73 11.20 8.67 -3.99
CA PHE A 73 11.94 9.90 -3.65
C PHE A 73 13.34 9.89 -4.28
N SER A 74 14.07 11.02 -4.19
CA SER A 74 15.45 11.12 -4.71
C SER A 74 16.45 11.48 -3.61
N PHE A 75 17.52 10.69 -3.49
CA PHE A 75 18.66 11.00 -2.61
C PHE A 75 19.49 12.19 -3.10
N ASN A 76 19.39 12.54 -4.38
CA ASN A 76 20.12 13.66 -4.97
C ASN A 76 19.46 15.02 -4.68
N GLU A 77 18.36 15.05 -3.91
CA GLU A 77 17.73 16.29 -3.51
C GLU A 77 18.62 17.07 -2.52
N GLU A 78 18.84 18.36 -2.80
CA GLU A 78 19.66 19.21 -1.94
C GLU A 78 19.11 19.23 -0.50
N GLY A 79 19.99 18.91 0.46
CA GLY A 79 19.64 18.83 1.87
C GLY A 79 18.76 17.63 2.23
N PHE A 80 18.83 16.52 1.48
CA PHE A 80 18.04 15.29 1.67
C PHE A 80 17.77 14.95 3.14
N TYR A 81 18.81 14.65 3.94
CA TYR A 81 18.63 14.21 5.33
C TYR A 81 17.96 15.27 6.22
N ARG A 82 18.25 16.56 5.99
CA ARG A 82 17.56 17.67 6.69
C ARG A 82 16.09 17.73 6.30
N LYS A 83 15.75 17.60 5.02
CA LYS A 83 14.36 17.60 4.55
C LYS A 83 13.62 16.36 5.02
N PHE A 84 14.24 15.19 4.97
CA PHE A 84 13.70 13.92 5.47
C PHE A 84 13.36 14.02 6.96
N THR A 85 14.32 14.44 7.80
CA THR A 85 14.10 14.59 9.25
C THR A 85 13.06 15.66 9.61
N MET A 86 12.86 16.67 8.75
CA MET A 86 11.84 17.71 8.94
C MET A 86 10.48 17.38 8.30
N GLY A 87 10.32 16.21 7.66
CA GLY A 87 9.10 15.86 6.92
C GLY A 87 8.84 16.75 5.69
N LYS A 88 9.90 17.31 5.10
CA LYS A 88 9.86 18.25 3.96
C LYS A 88 10.41 17.68 2.67
N LEU A 89 10.58 16.36 2.56
CA LEU A 89 10.94 15.73 1.30
C LEU A 89 9.70 15.65 0.39
N ASN A 90 9.89 15.84 -0.92
CA ASN A 90 8.83 15.65 -1.90
C ASN A 90 8.86 14.20 -2.37
N TYR A 91 7.72 13.53 -2.27
CA TYR A 91 7.54 12.17 -2.74
C TYR A 91 6.66 12.18 -3.99
N TRP A 92 6.74 11.13 -4.79
CA TRP A 92 5.83 10.96 -5.92
C TRP A 92 5.40 9.51 -6.14
N VAL A 93 4.32 9.34 -6.91
CA VAL A 93 3.97 8.06 -7.50
C VAL A 93 4.75 7.84 -8.80
N ALA A 94 5.45 6.71 -8.89
CA ALA A 94 6.15 6.27 -10.09
C ALA A 94 5.40 5.10 -10.74
N LYS A 95 5.49 4.99 -12.06
CA LYS A 95 5.12 3.79 -12.81
C LYS A 95 6.39 3.02 -13.15
N GLU A 96 6.45 1.77 -12.73
CA GLU A 96 7.63 0.92 -12.86
C GLU A 96 7.25 -0.44 -13.47
N ASP A 97 8.19 -1.10 -14.14
CA ASP A 97 8.00 -2.47 -14.62
C ASP A 97 7.94 -3.44 -13.44
N TYR A 98 6.96 -4.35 -13.43
CA TYR A 98 6.77 -5.29 -12.32
C TYR A 98 7.98 -6.18 -12.07
N ARG A 99 8.68 -6.63 -13.12
CA ARG A 99 9.84 -7.52 -12.95
C ARG A 99 10.98 -6.76 -12.29
N VAL A 100 11.25 -5.54 -12.75
CA VAL A 100 12.26 -4.67 -12.14
C VAL A 100 11.94 -4.40 -10.65
N PHE A 101 10.66 -4.12 -10.35
CA PHE A 101 10.21 -3.92 -8.98
C PHE A 101 10.46 -5.16 -8.11
N VAL A 102 10.04 -6.35 -8.55
CA VAL A 102 10.23 -7.59 -7.79
C VAL A 102 11.70 -7.98 -7.65
N ASP A 103 12.50 -7.78 -8.70
CA ASP A 103 13.94 -8.09 -8.70
C ASP A 103 14.69 -7.23 -7.69
N PHE A 104 14.30 -5.96 -7.51
CA PHE A 104 14.84 -5.09 -6.47
C PHE A 104 14.68 -5.72 -5.07
N TYR A 105 13.46 -6.11 -4.68
CA TYR A 105 13.22 -6.71 -3.37
C TYR A 105 13.85 -8.09 -3.21
N ARG A 106 13.94 -8.86 -4.30
CA ARG A 106 14.65 -10.15 -4.29
C ARG A 106 16.13 -9.96 -3.98
N ASN A 107 16.78 -8.95 -4.58
CA ASN A 107 18.18 -8.64 -4.33
C ASN A 107 18.43 -8.09 -2.92
N GLU A 108 17.44 -7.43 -2.32
CA GLU A 108 17.47 -7.02 -0.91
C GLU A 108 17.07 -8.15 0.07
N GLU A 109 16.77 -9.35 -0.43
CA GLU A 109 16.30 -10.50 0.37
C GLU A 109 15.01 -10.26 1.16
N ARG A 110 14.15 -9.38 0.64
CA ARG A 110 12.88 -8.99 1.25
C ARG A 110 11.76 -9.77 0.60
N PHE A 111 10.78 -10.22 1.40
CA PHE A 111 9.62 -10.89 0.81
C PHE A 111 8.83 -9.94 -0.09
N VAL A 112 8.11 -10.53 -1.04
CA VAL A 112 7.09 -9.86 -1.84
C VAL A 112 5.87 -10.75 -1.84
N LYS A 113 4.74 -10.21 -1.39
CA LYS A 113 3.43 -10.86 -1.40
C LYS A 113 2.49 -10.10 -2.33
N GLU A 114 1.61 -10.83 -2.99
CA GLU A 114 0.67 -10.29 -3.97
C GLU A 114 -0.75 -10.80 -3.67
N GLN A 115 -1.68 -9.86 -3.47
CA GLN A 115 -3.11 -10.15 -3.33
C GLN A 115 -3.83 -9.75 -4.61
N ILE A 116 -4.25 -10.74 -5.40
CA ILE A 116 -5.01 -10.53 -6.63
C ILE A 116 -6.46 -10.24 -6.27
N LEU A 117 -7.03 -9.19 -6.87
CA LEU A 117 -8.39 -8.75 -6.56
C LEU A 117 -9.40 -9.32 -7.55
N ASP A 118 -10.53 -9.80 -7.02
CA ASP A 118 -11.72 -10.20 -7.78
C ASP A 118 -12.55 -8.96 -8.11
N LEU A 119 -12.26 -8.35 -9.25
CA LEU A 119 -12.92 -7.13 -9.72
C LEU A 119 -13.54 -7.36 -11.09
N ASP A 120 -14.71 -6.76 -11.31
CA ASP A 120 -15.26 -6.64 -12.66
C ASP A 120 -14.49 -5.57 -13.47
N ASN A 121 -14.72 -5.54 -14.79
CA ASN A 121 -14.06 -4.58 -15.68
C ASN A 121 -14.35 -3.12 -15.29
N ALA A 122 -15.57 -2.82 -14.84
CA ALA A 122 -15.96 -1.46 -14.50
C ALA A 122 -15.21 -0.95 -13.26
N SER A 123 -15.07 -1.78 -12.22
CA SER A 123 -14.37 -1.44 -10.98
C SER A 123 -12.87 -1.37 -11.19
N ALA A 124 -12.29 -2.30 -11.95
CA ALA A 124 -10.89 -2.25 -12.33
C ALA A 124 -10.57 -0.98 -13.15
N GLU A 125 -11.45 -0.58 -14.07
CA GLU A 125 -11.31 0.68 -14.83
C GLU A 125 -11.33 1.93 -13.94
N LYS A 126 -12.17 1.96 -12.90
CA LYS A 126 -12.20 3.09 -11.94
C LYS A 126 -10.85 3.23 -11.23
N ILE A 127 -10.29 2.12 -10.75
CA ILE A 127 -8.98 2.10 -10.09
C ILE A 127 -7.89 2.57 -11.05
N VAL A 128 -7.83 2.02 -12.27
CA VAL A 128 -6.81 2.42 -13.26
C VAL A 128 -6.93 3.91 -13.60
N LYS A 129 -8.14 4.44 -13.80
CA LYS A 129 -8.33 5.87 -14.05
C LYS A 129 -7.83 6.74 -12.90
N PHE A 130 -8.07 6.32 -11.65
CA PHE A 130 -7.57 7.01 -10.47
C PHE A 130 -6.03 7.01 -10.41
N LEU A 131 -5.43 5.84 -10.64
CA LEU A 131 -3.97 5.66 -10.66
C LEU A 131 -3.30 6.48 -11.76
N GLU A 132 -3.82 6.43 -12.99
CA GLU A 132 -3.31 7.22 -14.12
C GLU A 132 -3.47 8.72 -13.89
N ASN A 133 -4.57 9.15 -13.26
CA ASN A 133 -4.73 10.55 -12.88
C ASN A 133 -3.66 10.98 -11.87
N ASN A 134 -3.37 10.16 -10.86
CA ASN A 134 -2.31 10.46 -9.89
C ASN A 134 -0.92 10.44 -10.53
N ALA A 135 -0.67 9.59 -11.52
CA ALA A 135 0.63 9.50 -12.19
C ALA A 135 0.95 10.70 -13.10
N ARG A 136 -0.02 11.59 -13.38
CA ARG A 136 0.21 12.78 -14.22
C ARG A 136 1.25 13.73 -13.60
N PRO A 137 2.07 14.42 -14.42
CA PRO A 137 3.10 15.34 -13.92
C PRO A 137 2.61 16.37 -12.90
N GLU A 138 1.39 16.87 -13.09
CA GLU A 138 0.74 17.85 -12.21
C GLU A 138 0.21 17.28 -10.89
N ASN A 139 -0.02 15.96 -10.81
CA ASN A 139 -0.67 15.30 -9.67
C ASN A 139 0.26 14.35 -8.90
N LYS A 140 1.37 13.93 -9.49
CA LYS A 140 2.19 12.84 -8.94
C LYS A 140 2.90 13.16 -7.65
N TYR A 141 3.15 14.43 -7.35
CA TYR A 141 3.92 14.86 -6.19
C TYR A 141 3.03 15.09 -4.97
N TYR A 142 3.50 14.66 -3.79
CA TYR A 142 2.82 14.90 -2.53
C TYR A 142 3.82 15.08 -1.36
N ARG A 143 3.32 15.65 -0.27
CA ARG A 143 4.08 15.88 0.95
C ARG A 143 3.92 14.66 1.85
N TYR A 144 5.01 13.95 2.08
CA TYR A 144 4.97 12.76 2.90
C TYR A 144 4.78 13.07 4.38
N ASP A 145 3.82 12.37 5.00
CA ASP A 145 3.67 12.25 6.44
C ASP A 145 3.68 10.76 6.78
N PHE A 146 4.59 10.36 7.66
CA PHE A 146 4.81 8.96 8.00
C PHE A 146 3.54 8.22 8.47
N ILE A 147 2.60 8.90 9.12
CA ILE A 147 1.37 8.28 9.65
C ILE A 147 0.18 8.53 8.74
N TYR A 148 0.09 9.73 8.16
CA TYR A 148 -1.15 10.16 7.50
C TYR A 148 -1.06 10.18 5.97
N ASP A 149 0.13 10.24 5.39
CA ASP A 149 0.32 10.44 3.94
C ASP A 149 1.60 9.74 3.46
N ASN A 150 1.53 8.41 3.34
CA ASN A 150 2.63 7.54 2.96
C ASN A 150 2.21 6.53 1.86
N CYS A 151 3.08 5.58 1.50
CA CYS A 151 2.78 4.58 0.48
C CYS A 151 1.52 3.75 0.81
N ALA A 152 1.39 3.28 2.05
CA ALA A 152 0.26 2.49 2.50
C ALA A 152 -1.04 3.30 2.58
N THR A 153 -1.03 4.51 3.15
CA THR A 153 -2.24 5.33 3.22
C THR A 153 -2.72 5.76 1.84
N ARG A 154 -1.81 6.09 0.91
CA ARG A 154 -2.16 6.41 -0.47
C ARG A 154 -2.76 5.22 -1.20
N VAL A 155 -2.16 4.04 -1.09
CA VAL A 155 -2.69 2.81 -1.69
C VAL A 155 -4.04 2.43 -1.07
N ARG A 156 -4.18 2.55 0.26
CA ARG A 156 -5.44 2.35 0.98
C ARG A 156 -6.54 3.25 0.41
N ASP A 157 -6.23 4.52 0.23
CA ASP A 157 -7.19 5.52 -0.22
C ASP A 157 -7.58 5.32 -1.70
N VAL A 158 -6.67 4.82 -2.55
CA VAL A 158 -7.00 4.47 -3.95
C VAL A 158 -8.17 3.50 -4.01
N PHE A 159 -8.16 2.42 -3.21
CA PHE A 159 -9.25 1.44 -3.22
C PHE A 159 -10.54 2.04 -2.65
N SER A 160 -10.49 2.69 -1.48
CA SER A 160 -11.67 3.30 -0.87
C SER A 160 -12.33 4.36 -1.76
N MET A 161 -11.53 5.20 -2.41
CA MET A 161 -12.05 6.26 -3.29
C MET A 161 -12.56 5.74 -4.63
N SER A 162 -11.97 4.65 -5.15
CA SER A 162 -12.37 4.09 -6.46
C SER A 162 -13.59 3.17 -6.37
N LEU A 163 -13.72 2.41 -5.28
CA LEU A 163 -14.77 1.41 -5.10
C LEU A 163 -15.98 1.95 -4.32
N GLY A 164 -15.81 3.03 -3.53
CA GLY A 164 -16.91 3.73 -2.87
C GLY A 164 -17.53 2.97 -1.69
N GLU A 165 -18.79 3.27 -1.38
CA GLU A 165 -19.48 2.82 -0.16
C GLU A 165 -19.69 1.30 -0.06
N GLN A 166 -19.65 0.59 -1.18
CA GLN A 166 -19.80 -0.86 -1.22
C GLN A 166 -18.52 -1.62 -0.87
N PHE A 167 -17.41 -0.90 -0.67
CA PHE A 167 -16.13 -1.45 -0.27
C PHE A 167 -15.84 -1.21 1.20
N SER A 168 -15.35 -2.24 1.89
CA SER A 168 -14.82 -2.13 3.24
C SER A 168 -13.61 -3.04 3.45
N TYR A 169 -12.66 -2.57 4.27
CA TYR A 169 -11.55 -3.39 4.74
C TYR A 169 -12.00 -4.32 5.88
N GLY A 170 -11.29 -5.44 6.03
CA GLY A 170 -11.44 -6.33 7.16
C GLY A 170 -10.94 -5.71 8.47
N GLN A 171 -11.36 -6.28 9.60
CA GLN A 171 -10.86 -5.90 10.93
C GLN A 171 -9.44 -6.42 11.15
N ILE A 172 -8.52 -5.50 11.46
CA ILE A 172 -7.08 -5.79 11.60
C ILE A 172 -6.75 -5.99 13.08
N MET A 173 -7.14 -5.02 13.91
CA MET A 173 -6.80 -4.97 15.32
C MET A 173 -7.64 -5.94 16.16
N ARG A 174 -8.81 -6.38 15.68
CA ARG A 174 -9.69 -7.37 16.36
C ARG A 174 -9.93 -7.07 17.85
N GLY A 175 -10.10 -5.80 18.20
CA GLY A 175 -10.31 -5.34 19.58
C GLY A 175 -9.04 -5.14 20.42
N THR A 176 -7.86 -5.44 19.87
CA THR A 176 -6.59 -5.05 20.50
C THR A 176 -6.37 -3.54 20.36
N GLN A 177 -5.90 -2.90 21.42
CA GLN A 177 -5.51 -1.50 21.40
C GLN A 177 -4.00 -1.40 21.34
N GLY A 178 -3.49 -0.58 20.44
CA GLY A 178 -2.07 -0.26 20.33
C GLY A 178 -1.89 1.20 19.94
N THR A 179 -0.93 1.88 20.58
CA THR A 179 -0.53 3.22 20.15
C THR A 179 0.42 3.14 18.97
N TYR A 180 0.53 4.22 18.18
CA TYR A 180 1.52 4.28 17.11
C TYR A 180 2.94 4.00 17.64
N ARG A 181 3.29 4.52 18.82
CA ARG A 181 4.61 4.33 19.45
C ARG A 181 4.89 2.85 19.71
N GLN A 182 3.92 2.11 20.22
CA GLN A 182 4.09 0.69 20.52
C GLN A 182 4.43 -0.10 19.25
N VAL A 183 3.68 0.11 18.17
CA VAL A 183 3.89 -0.62 16.92
C VAL A 183 5.16 -0.16 16.22
N ILE A 184 5.42 1.16 16.12
CA ILE A 184 6.67 1.69 15.56
C ILE A 184 7.90 1.11 16.28
N ASN A 185 7.86 0.99 17.60
CA ASN A 185 8.96 0.44 18.38
C ASN A 185 9.19 -1.06 18.17
N GLN A 186 8.18 -1.82 17.76
CA GLN A 186 8.33 -3.23 17.40
C GLN A 186 9.15 -3.37 16.11
N TYR A 187 8.86 -2.54 15.11
CA TYR A 187 9.62 -2.47 13.86
C TYR A 187 11.08 -2.04 14.07
N LEU A 188 11.32 -1.12 15.01
CA LEU A 188 12.64 -0.58 15.29
C LEU A 188 13.37 -1.30 16.43
N ILE A 189 12.97 -2.53 16.78
CA ILE A 189 13.53 -3.26 17.93
C ILE A 189 15.04 -3.48 17.83
N ASN A 190 15.56 -3.60 16.61
CA ASN A 190 16.99 -3.78 16.32
C ASN A 190 17.68 -2.50 15.83
N ASN A 191 16.93 -1.40 15.58
CA ASN A 191 17.46 -0.12 15.13
C ASN A 191 17.33 0.93 16.24
N HIS A 192 18.13 0.75 17.31
CA HIS A 192 17.96 1.49 18.56
C HIS A 192 18.12 3.00 18.42
N TRP A 193 19.08 3.47 17.61
CA TRP A 193 19.29 4.91 17.39
C TRP A 193 18.12 5.53 16.64
N SER A 194 17.62 4.88 15.59
CA SER A 194 16.44 5.37 14.87
C SER A 194 15.21 5.35 15.78
N ARG A 195 15.04 4.29 16.59
CA ARG A 195 14.00 4.23 17.61
C ARG A 195 14.08 5.43 18.55
N PHE A 196 15.25 5.69 19.13
CA PHE A 196 15.47 6.83 20.02
C PHE A 196 15.13 8.17 19.35
N GLY A 197 15.66 8.41 18.14
CA GLY A 197 15.41 9.63 17.39
C GLY A 197 13.95 9.85 17.02
N ILE A 198 13.27 8.81 16.50
CA ILE A 198 11.84 8.87 16.14
C ILE A 198 10.97 9.14 17.37
N ASN A 199 11.27 8.51 18.51
CA ASN A 199 10.51 8.72 19.75
C ASN A 199 10.61 10.18 20.24
N ILE A 200 11.75 10.84 20.01
CA ILE A 200 11.95 12.27 20.31
C ILE A 200 11.22 13.15 19.29
N VAL A 201 11.46 12.93 18.00
CA VAL A 201 10.95 13.80 16.92
C VAL A 201 9.42 13.75 16.82
N LEU A 202 8.83 12.56 16.92
CA LEU A 202 7.37 12.42 16.85
C LEU A 202 6.70 12.70 18.21
N GLY A 203 7.45 12.61 19.31
CA GLY A 203 6.99 13.00 20.64
C GLY A 203 5.64 12.39 20.99
N SER A 204 4.75 13.17 21.61
CA SER A 204 3.42 12.70 22.04
C SER A 204 2.43 12.43 20.90
N ARG A 205 2.74 12.82 19.66
CA ARG A 205 1.86 12.58 18.49
C ARG A 205 1.62 11.10 18.24
N ILE A 206 2.57 10.24 18.64
CA ILE A 206 2.48 8.78 18.47
C ILE A 206 1.94 8.04 19.70
N ASP A 207 1.47 8.74 20.73
CA ASP A 207 0.88 8.11 21.92
C ASP A 207 -0.62 7.84 21.82
N SER A 208 -1.28 8.31 20.76
CA SER A 208 -2.69 8.02 20.52
C SER A 208 -2.90 6.55 20.11
N VAL A 209 -4.00 5.97 20.59
CA VAL A 209 -4.46 4.63 20.21
C VAL A 209 -4.96 4.65 18.76
N MET A 210 -4.56 3.63 17.99
CA MET A 210 -4.96 3.50 16.58
C MET A 210 -6.34 2.85 16.44
N THR A 211 -7.05 3.21 15.37
CA THR A 211 -8.19 2.44 14.85
C THR A 211 -7.72 1.53 13.71
N ASP A 212 -8.56 0.58 13.26
CA ASP A 212 -8.26 -0.25 12.07
C ASP A 212 -7.89 0.61 10.84
N HIS A 213 -8.62 1.69 10.60
CA HIS A 213 -8.35 2.56 9.46
C HIS A 213 -6.96 3.22 9.52
N PHE A 214 -6.61 3.73 10.70
CA PHE A 214 -5.34 4.43 10.90
C PHE A 214 -4.16 3.51 11.10
N SER A 215 -4.40 2.24 11.46
CA SER A 215 -3.35 1.24 11.60
C SER A 215 -2.78 0.80 10.23
N MET A 216 -3.57 0.95 9.15
CA MET A 216 -3.14 0.78 7.76
C MET A 216 -2.17 1.86 7.23
N PHE A 217 -1.55 2.65 8.10
CA PHE A 217 -0.34 3.39 7.74
C PHE A 217 0.87 2.45 7.55
N LEU A 218 0.76 1.20 8.03
CA LEU A 218 1.75 0.15 7.83
C LEU A 218 1.33 -0.79 6.69
N PRO A 219 2.25 -1.15 5.78
CA PRO A 219 1.99 -2.04 4.64
C PRO A 219 1.41 -3.42 4.98
N ASP A 220 1.87 -4.05 6.06
CA ASP A 220 1.38 -5.36 6.50
C ASP A 220 -0.03 -5.27 7.09
N PHE A 221 -0.35 -4.20 7.80
CA PHE A 221 -1.68 -3.96 8.33
C PHE A 221 -2.68 -3.67 7.20
N LEU A 222 -2.25 -2.94 6.16
CA LEU A 222 -3.05 -2.78 4.94
C LEU A 222 -3.27 -4.12 4.23
N TYR A 223 -2.24 -4.97 4.14
CA TYR A 223 -2.35 -6.32 3.58
C TYR A 223 -3.35 -7.19 4.35
N GLU A 224 -3.32 -7.18 5.68
CA GLU A 224 -4.30 -7.89 6.51
C GLU A 224 -5.72 -7.29 6.38
N GLY A 225 -5.82 -5.96 6.28
CA GLY A 225 -7.08 -5.27 5.99
C GLY A 225 -7.67 -5.68 4.64
N MET A 226 -6.83 -5.77 3.60
CA MET A 226 -7.22 -6.24 2.27
C MET A 226 -7.60 -7.71 2.26
N LYS A 227 -6.91 -8.54 3.04
CA LYS A 227 -7.22 -9.97 3.16
C LYS A 227 -8.66 -10.24 3.62
N GLY A 228 -9.18 -9.39 4.51
CA GLY A 228 -10.56 -9.45 4.98
C GLY A 228 -11.50 -8.49 4.24
N ALA A 229 -11.07 -7.86 3.15
CA ALA A 229 -11.86 -6.85 2.47
C ALA A 229 -13.05 -7.45 1.71
N VAL A 230 -14.14 -6.69 1.71
CA VAL A 230 -15.41 -7.03 1.06
C VAL A 230 -15.77 -5.94 0.06
N TYR A 231 -16.20 -6.34 -1.13
CA TYR A 231 -16.76 -5.47 -2.15
C TYR A 231 -18.05 -6.08 -2.71
N GLU A 232 -19.13 -5.30 -2.76
CA GLU A 232 -20.46 -5.78 -3.23
C GLU A 232 -20.94 -7.06 -2.50
N GLY A 233 -20.58 -7.19 -1.21
CA GLY A 233 -20.95 -8.34 -0.37
C GLY A 233 -20.13 -9.61 -0.60
N LYS A 234 -19.09 -9.56 -1.43
CA LYS A 234 -18.17 -10.70 -1.69
C LYS A 234 -16.76 -10.39 -1.21
N SER A 235 -15.98 -11.43 -0.91
CA SER A 235 -14.55 -11.30 -0.63
C SER A 235 -13.84 -10.68 -1.83
N LEU A 236 -13.07 -9.62 -1.61
CA LEU A 236 -12.38 -8.92 -2.70
C LEU A 236 -11.09 -9.61 -3.12
N VAL A 237 -10.39 -10.29 -2.22
CA VAL A 237 -9.13 -10.99 -2.56
C VAL A 237 -9.46 -12.36 -3.12
N ALA A 238 -9.07 -12.59 -4.38
CA ALA A 238 -9.22 -13.86 -5.09
C ALA A 238 -8.10 -14.84 -4.76
N GLU A 239 -6.85 -14.36 -4.75
CA GLU A 239 -5.65 -15.16 -4.55
C GLU A 239 -4.63 -14.37 -3.71
N ASP A 240 -3.87 -15.07 -2.88
CA ASP A 240 -2.82 -14.53 -2.00
C ASP A 240 -1.53 -15.33 -2.25
N ILE A 241 -0.55 -14.69 -2.89
CA ILE A 241 0.63 -15.33 -3.45
C ILE A 241 1.89 -14.78 -2.78
N GLU A 242 2.76 -15.67 -2.32
CA GLU A 242 4.12 -15.31 -1.92
C GLU A 242 5.05 -15.41 -3.15
N VAL A 243 5.40 -14.24 -3.71
CA VAL A 243 6.22 -14.12 -4.93
C VAL A 243 7.71 -14.26 -4.62
N VAL A 244 8.15 -13.68 -3.50
CA VAL A 244 9.52 -13.77 -2.99
C VAL A 244 9.43 -14.13 -1.51
N LYS A 245 10.19 -15.15 -1.09
CA LYS A 245 10.30 -15.56 0.31
C LYS A 245 11.34 -14.69 1.03
N ALA A 246 11.08 -14.33 2.28
CA ALA A 246 12.04 -13.59 3.09
C ALA A 246 13.13 -14.50 3.69
N THR A 247 14.29 -13.89 3.96
CA THR A 247 15.29 -14.39 4.91
C THR A 247 14.81 -14.10 6.35
N PRO A 248 15.03 -15.00 7.33
CA PRO A 248 14.61 -14.78 8.71
C PRO A 248 15.21 -13.51 9.34
N PRO A 249 14.50 -12.88 10.29
CA PRO A 249 14.91 -11.61 10.87
C PRO A 249 16.25 -11.68 11.61
N GLN A 250 16.98 -10.56 11.61
CA GLN A 250 18.24 -10.39 12.34
C GLN A 250 18.10 -10.54 13.86
N GLU A 251 19.16 -11.04 14.48
CA GLU A 251 19.28 -11.18 15.94
C GLU A 251 19.17 -9.83 16.67
N ARG A 252 18.84 -9.90 17.97
CA ARG A 252 18.72 -8.70 18.81
C ARG A 252 20.07 -7.99 18.95
N THR A 253 20.09 -6.71 18.61
CA THR A 253 21.30 -5.87 18.68
C THR A 253 21.43 -5.15 20.04
N PHE A 254 22.64 -4.71 20.36
CA PHE A 254 22.92 -3.96 21.60
C PHE A 254 22.26 -2.57 21.61
N ASN A 255 21.52 -2.27 22.68
CA ASN A 255 20.80 -1.00 22.84
C ASN A 255 21.72 0.13 23.34
N ALA A 256 22.62 0.60 22.47
CA ALA A 256 23.58 1.66 22.77
C ALA A 256 22.95 2.97 23.31
N PRO A 257 21.83 3.49 22.74
CA PRO A 257 21.22 4.73 23.24
C PRO A 257 20.72 4.64 24.68
N PHE A 258 20.19 3.48 25.08
CA PHE A 258 19.75 3.28 26.46
C PHE A 258 20.93 3.36 27.43
N TRP A 259 22.02 2.65 27.13
CA TRP A 259 23.19 2.67 28.00
C TRP A 259 23.87 4.04 28.03
N MET A 260 23.93 4.75 26.90
CA MET A 260 24.46 6.13 26.88
C MET A 260 23.62 7.07 27.74
N THR A 261 22.30 7.06 27.60
CA THR A 261 21.42 7.94 28.39
C THR A 261 21.41 7.56 29.88
N PHE A 262 21.46 6.27 30.19
CA PHE A 262 21.61 5.77 31.56
C PHE A 262 22.93 6.23 32.20
N THR A 263 24.06 6.08 31.50
CA THR A 263 25.36 6.54 32.01
C THR A 263 25.38 8.06 32.23
N LEU A 264 24.84 8.85 31.29
CA LEU A 264 24.71 10.30 31.45
C LEU A 264 23.84 10.69 32.65
N PHE A 265 22.74 9.97 32.88
CA PHE A 265 21.89 10.16 34.05
C PHE A 265 22.65 9.91 35.36
N ILE A 266 23.41 8.81 35.45
CA ILE A 266 24.22 8.49 36.63
C ILE A 266 25.28 9.58 36.88
N ILE A 267 26.00 10.02 35.84
CA ILE A 267 26.99 11.10 35.96
C ILE A 267 26.32 12.38 36.47
N THR A 268 25.18 12.75 35.90
CA THR A 268 24.43 13.96 36.30
C THR A 268 23.96 13.87 37.76
N LEU A 269 23.46 12.71 38.17
CA LEU A 269 23.02 12.46 39.54
C LEU A 269 24.19 12.57 40.53
N LEU A 270 25.36 11.98 40.21
CA LEU A 270 26.55 12.05 41.05
C LEU A 270 27.05 13.49 41.21
N VAL A 271 27.10 14.28 40.12
CA VAL A 271 27.47 15.70 40.16
C VAL A 271 26.48 16.50 41.01
N PHE A 272 25.17 16.27 40.84
CA PHE A 272 24.14 16.92 41.64
C PHE A 272 24.27 16.61 43.13
N LEU A 273 24.50 15.35 43.50
CA LEU A 273 24.69 14.96 44.90
C LEU A 273 25.97 15.57 45.50
N TYR A 274 27.08 15.58 44.76
CA TYR A 274 28.34 16.20 45.19
C TYR A 274 28.18 17.71 45.44
N SER A 275 27.46 18.41 44.57
CA SER A 275 27.20 19.85 44.70
C SER A 275 26.32 20.26 45.90
N ARG A 276 25.67 19.30 46.56
CA ARG A 276 24.85 19.54 47.77
C ARG A 276 25.55 19.18 49.08
N THR A 277 26.70 18.51 48.99
CA THR A 277 27.53 18.19 50.15
C THR A 277 28.56 19.28 50.46
N GLU A 278 28.74 20.24 49.54
CA GLU A 278 29.40 21.54 49.77
C GLU A 278 28.37 22.63 50.07
#